data_AF-A0A3A5A0Q5-F1
#
_entry.id   AF-A0A3A5A0Q5-F1
#
_cell.length_a   1.000
_cell.length_b   1.000
_cell.length_c   1.000
_cell.angle_alpha   90.00
_cell.angle_beta   90.00
_cell.angle_gamma   90.00
#
_symmetry.space_group_name_H-M   'P 1'
#
loop_
_entity.id
_entity.type
_entity.pdbx_description
1 polymer ?
#
loop_
_entity_poly.entity_id
_entity_poly.type
_entity_poly.pdbx_seq_one_letter_code
_entity_poly.pdbx_strand_id
1 'polypeptide(L)'
;MHIYTQLYEFASSAGAFEGYVYRRTNLDMDALPVWVENLRIGYSLIPPEILREIQPAVDSTLGRAYQSIADTLGEESAIAGKLRTMIRGALPASPDEFKKKKWFQSGTVPAEREER
;
A
#
# COMPACT_ATOMS: atom_id res chain seq x y z
N MET A 1 -13.32 -8.97 -15.39
CA MET A 1 -11.87 -9.05 -15.72
C MET A 1 -11.12 -7.74 -15.45
N HIS A 2 -11.70 -6.55 -15.65
CA HIS A 2 -10.97 -5.27 -15.53
C HIS A 2 -10.53 -4.89 -14.10
N ILE A 3 -11.36 -5.19 -13.09
CA ILE A 3 -11.09 -4.76 -11.71
C ILE A 3 -9.92 -5.51 -11.06
N TYR A 4 -9.75 -6.80 -11.33
CA TYR A 4 -8.62 -7.56 -10.78
C TYR A 4 -7.28 -7.08 -11.33
N THR A 5 -7.24 -6.68 -12.61
CA THR A 5 -6.06 -6.05 -13.22
C THR A 5 -5.75 -4.72 -12.54
N GLN A 6 -6.75 -3.85 -12.38
CA GLN A 6 -6.57 -2.54 -11.71
C GLN A 6 -6.10 -2.70 -10.26
N LEU A 7 -6.67 -3.68 -9.53
CA LEU A 7 -6.24 -4.00 -8.15
C LEU A 7 -4.81 -4.53 -8.12
N TYR A 8 -4.43 -5.39 -9.06
CA TYR A 8 -3.07 -5.89 -9.18
C TYR A 8 -2.08 -4.76 -9.49
N GLU A 9 -2.40 -3.89 -10.44
CA GLU A 9 -1.58 -2.72 -10.80
C GLU A 9 -1.42 -1.77 -9.61
N PHE A 10 -2.51 -1.46 -8.90
CA PHE A 10 -2.45 -0.64 -7.70
C PHE A 10 -1.60 -1.30 -6.59
N ALA A 11 -1.85 -2.58 -6.29
CA ALA A 11 -1.14 -3.29 -5.24
C ALA A 11 0.36 -3.45 -5.55
N SER A 12 0.69 -3.75 -6.81
CA SER A 12 2.09 -3.83 -7.27
C SER A 12 2.79 -2.47 -7.20
N SER A 13 2.12 -1.39 -7.57
CA SER A 13 2.64 -0.02 -7.45
C SER A 13 2.87 0.39 -5.99
N ALA A 14 1.91 0.07 -5.11
CA ALA A 14 2.03 0.35 -3.67
C ALA A 14 3.18 -0.43 -3.03
N GLY A 15 3.34 -1.71 -3.37
CA GLY A 15 4.45 -2.54 -2.90
C GLY A 15 5.81 -2.10 -3.45
N ALA A 16 5.88 -1.71 -4.73
CA ALA A 16 7.09 -1.15 -5.32
C ALA A 16 7.46 0.18 -4.64
N PHE A 17 6.48 1.00 -4.28
CA PHE A 17 6.70 2.28 -3.61
C PHE A 17 7.25 2.08 -2.20
N GLU A 18 6.62 1.17 -1.44
CA GLU A 18 7.13 0.75 -0.14
C GLU A 18 8.59 0.32 -0.23
N GLY A 19 8.93 -0.56 -1.16
CA GLY A 19 10.31 -1.03 -1.36
C GLY A 19 11.27 0.09 -1.79
N TYR A 20 10.80 1.04 -2.60
CA TYR A 20 11.58 2.19 -3.05
C TYR A 20 11.98 3.13 -1.90
N VAL A 21 11.05 3.39 -0.97
CA VAL A 21 11.29 4.29 0.17
C VAL A 21 11.90 3.61 1.38
N TYR A 22 11.82 2.28 1.47
CA TYR A 22 12.24 1.51 2.65
C TYR A 22 13.69 1.82 3.07
N ARG A 23 13.83 2.41 4.27
CA ARG A 23 15.10 2.80 4.90
C ARG A 23 16.03 3.63 3.98
N ARG A 24 15.46 4.35 3.02
CA ARG A 24 16.23 5.09 2.03
C ARG A 24 16.42 6.54 2.46
N THR A 25 17.67 6.93 2.70
CA THR A 25 18.02 8.30 3.13
C THR A 25 18.16 9.31 1.99
N ASN A 26 18.38 8.83 0.75
CA ASN A 26 18.52 9.67 -0.43
C ASN A 26 17.36 9.39 -1.41
N LEU A 27 16.24 10.07 -1.17
CA LEU A 27 15.04 9.98 -1.99
C LEU A 27 15.14 10.97 -3.15
N ASP A 28 14.76 10.51 -4.35
CA ASP A 28 14.57 11.39 -5.50
C ASP A 28 13.33 12.27 -5.27
N MET A 29 13.57 13.56 -5.02
CA MET A 29 12.53 14.54 -4.70
C MET A 29 11.71 14.98 -5.92
N ASP A 30 12.16 14.67 -7.14
CA ASP A 30 11.39 14.91 -8.36
C ASP A 30 10.42 13.74 -8.62
N ALA A 31 10.86 12.51 -8.35
CA ALA A 31 10.04 11.32 -8.55
C ALA A 31 9.00 11.09 -7.44
N LEU A 32 9.36 11.39 -6.19
CA LEU A 32 8.54 11.03 -5.02
C LEU A 32 7.11 11.63 -5.04
N PRO A 33 6.91 12.92 -5.40
CA PRO A 33 5.57 13.49 -5.52
C PRO A 33 4.72 12.82 -6.60
N VAL A 34 5.33 12.45 -7.73
CA VAL A 34 4.66 11.79 -8.86
C VAL A 34 4.16 10.41 -8.44
N TRP A 35 4.98 9.64 -7.75
CA TRP A 35 4.60 8.32 -7.22
C TRP A 35 3.41 8.42 -6.27
N VAL A 36 3.47 9.33 -5.29
CA VAL A 36 2.40 9.49 -4.30
C VAL A 36 1.10 9.95 -4.95
N GLU A 37 1.17 10.87 -5.93
CA GLU A 37 -0.03 11.32 -6.64
C GLU A 37 -0.66 10.21 -7.48
N ASN A 38 0.14 9.43 -8.20
CA ASN A 38 -0.34 8.29 -8.97
C ASN A 38 -1.03 7.25 -8.08
N LEU A 39 -0.45 6.95 -6.90
CA LEU A 39 -1.08 6.07 -5.91
C LEU A 39 -2.40 6.65 -5.39
N ARG A 40 -2.44 7.95 -5.10
CA ARG A 40 -3.65 8.64 -4.65
C ARG A 40 -4.77 8.57 -5.68
N ILE A 41 -4.45 8.80 -6.95
CA ILE A 41 -5.39 8.66 -8.07
C ILE A 41 -5.89 7.22 -8.14
N GLY A 42 -4.98 6.24 -8.18
CA GLY A 42 -5.33 4.82 -8.21
C GLY A 42 -6.25 4.42 -7.06
N TYR A 43 -5.91 4.79 -5.83
CA TYR A 43 -6.71 4.56 -4.63
C TYR A 43 -8.13 5.14 -4.76
N SER A 44 -8.26 6.36 -5.29
CA SER A 44 -9.56 7.03 -5.45
C SER A 44 -10.47 6.41 -6.51
N LEU A 45 -9.91 5.62 -7.43
CA LEU A 45 -10.64 4.94 -8.49
C LEU A 45 -11.13 3.54 -8.08
N ILE A 46 -10.68 3.02 -6.93
CA ILE A 46 -11.12 1.72 -6.43
C ILE A 46 -12.54 1.84 -5.88
N PRO A 47 -13.49 0.98 -6.29
CA PRO A 47 -14.84 0.98 -5.74
C PRO A 47 -14.85 0.87 -4.20
N PRO A 48 -15.67 1.67 -3.49
CA PRO A 48 -15.65 1.73 -2.03
C PRO A 48 -15.83 0.39 -1.31
N GLU A 49 -16.64 -0.50 -1.87
CA GLU A 49 -16.89 -1.84 -1.35
C GLU A 49 -15.63 -2.72 -1.37
N ILE A 50 -14.88 -2.68 -2.48
CA ILE A 50 -13.61 -3.40 -2.61
C ILE A 50 -12.55 -2.75 -1.74
N LEU A 51 -12.50 -1.42 -1.75
CA LEU A 51 -11.56 -0.66 -0.95
C LEU A 51 -11.68 -1.02 0.53
N ARG A 52 -12.91 -1.17 1.04
CA ARG A 52 -13.19 -1.61 2.41
C ARG A 52 -12.56 -2.97 2.73
N GLU A 53 -12.61 -3.91 1.80
CA GLU A 53 -12.04 -5.26 1.97
C GLU A 53 -10.50 -5.23 1.97
N ILE A 54 -9.89 -4.42 1.10
CA ILE A 54 -8.42 -4.37 0.97
C ILE A 54 -7.76 -3.33 1.88
N GLN A 55 -8.53 -2.43 2.51
CA GLN A 55 -8.01 -1.32 3.32
C GLN A 55 -6.98 -1.78 4.36
N PRO A 56 -7.16 -2.90 5.10
CA PRO A 56 -6.13 -3.36 6.04
C PRO A 56 -4.78 -3.68 5.39
N ALA A 57 -4.77 -4.12 4.13
CA ALA A 57 -3.54 -4.36 3.38
C ALA A 57 -2.91 -3.04 2.88
N VAL A 58 -3.76 -2.08 2.48
CA VAL A 58 -3.32 -0.72 2.10
C VAL A 58 -2.70 0.00 3.30
N ASP A 59 -3.38 0.00 4.45
CA ASP A 59 -2.90 0.62 5.69
C ASP A 59 -1.55 0.06 6.10
N SER A 60 -1.37 -1.26 5.98
CA SER A 60 -0.12 -1.92 6.32
C SER A 60 1.02 -1.54 5.37
N THR A 61 0.76 -1.53 4.06
CA THR A 61 1.79 -1.29 3.02
C THR A 61 2.15 0.18 2.94
N LEU A 62 1.16 1.05 2.76
CA LEU A 62 1.38 2.50 2.69
C LEU A 62 1.76 3.07 4.07
N GLY A 63 1.35 2.43 5.17
CA GLY A 63 1.80 2.81 6.51
C GLY A 63 3.29 2.60 6.72
N ARG A 64 3.88 1.49 6.27
CA ARG A 64 5.34 1.28 6.33
C ARG A 64 6.10 2.22 5.41
N ALA A 65 5.53 2.50 4.23
CA ALA A 65 6.06 3.52 3.33
C ALA A 65 6.03 4.91 3.97
N TYR A 66 4.92 5.27 4.64
CA TYR A 66 4.78 6.52 5.40
C TYR A 66 5.83 6.64 6.48
N GLN A 67 6.05 5.59 7.29
CA GLN A 67 7.10 5.61 8.32
C GLN A 67 8.48 5.85 7.70
N SER A 68 8.79 5.21 6.57
CA SER A 68 10.10 5.40 5.91
C SER A 68 10.29 6.84 5.40
N ILE A 69 9.22 7.45 4.88
CA ILE A 69 9.25 8.84 4.41
C ILE A 69 9.33 9.80 5.61
N ALA A 70 8.58 9.55 6.68
CA ALA A 70 8.60 10.35 7.89
C ALA A 70 9.99 10.34 8.55
N ASP A 71 10.64 9.17 8.61
CA ASP A 71 12.01 9.03 9.12
C ASP A 71 13.03 9.84 8.32
N THR A 72 12.78 10.05 7.02
CA THR A 72 13.72 10.69 6.09
C THR A 72 13.45 12.18 5.88
N LEU A 73 12.18 12.56 5.72
CA LEU A 73 11.73 13.90 5.33
C LEU A 73 10.95 14.63 6.45
N GLY A 74 10.65 13.94 7.55
CA GLY A 74 9.78 14.43 8.62
C GLY A 74 8.29 14.15 8.38
N GLU A 75 7.56 13.98 9.48
CA GLU A 75 6.12 13.68 9.49
C GLU A 75 5.27 14.78 8.84
N GLU A 76 5.70 16.04 8.99
CA GLU A 76 5.02 17.23 8.46
C GLU A 76 5.31 17.50 6.98
N SER A 77 6.09 16.63 6.32
CA SER A 77 6.34 16.79 4.89
C SER A 77 5.03 16.65 4.10
N ALA A 78 4.83 17.53 3.12
CA ALA A 78 3.64 17.49 2.27
C ALA A 78 3.44 16.12 1.58
N ILE A 79 4.53 15.39 1.35
CA ILE A 79 4.54 14.06 0.76
C ILE A 79 3.99 13.02 1.75
N ALA A 80 4.50 13.01 3.00
CA ALA A 80 3.97 12.15 4.06
C ALA A 80 2.49 12.45 4.33
N GLY A 81 2.11 13.73 4.37
CA GLY A 81 0.73 14.17 4.52
C GLY A 81 -0.20 13.65 3.42
N LYS A 82 0.21 13.73 2.15
CA LYS A 82 -0.56 13.17 1.03
C LYS A 82 -0.73 11.66 1.14
N LEU A 83 0.35 10.93 1.43
CA LEU A 83 0.29 9.47 1.61
C LEU A 83 -0.64 9.08 2.76
N ARG A 84 -0.63 9.85 3.85
CA ARG A 84 -1.50 9.64 5.02
C ARG A 84 -2.99 9.68 4.68
N THR A 85 -3.40 10.41 3.65
CA THR A 85 -4.82 10.49 3.25
C THR A 85 -5.41 9.16 2.76
N MET A 86 -4.57 8.22 2.33
CA MET A 86 -4.98 6.87 1.89
C MET A 86 -4.99 5.84 3.04
N ILE A 87 -4.46 6.21 4.21
CA ILE A 87 -4.35 5.34 5.38
C ILE A 87 -5.52 5.63 6.32
N ARG A 88 -6.29 4.61 6.66
CA ARG A 88 -7.51 4.72 7.47
C ARG A 88 -7.39 4.03 8.83
N GLY A 89 -6.60 2.97 8.91
CA GLY A 89 -6.33 2.23 10.14
C GLY A 89 -5.18 2.81 10.98
N ALA A 90 -4.81 2.05 12.00
CA ALA A 90 -3.63 2.34 12.80
C ALA A 90 -2.37 2.26 11.93
N LEU A 91 -1.45 3.21 12.14
CA LEU A 91 -0.14 3.14 11.51
C LEU A 91 0.66 1.97 12.11
N PRO A 92 1.47 1.28 11.29
CA PRO A 92 2.48 0.38 11.81
C PRO A 92 3.48 1.18 12.67
N ALA A 93 4.03 0.54 13.69
CA ALA A 93 4.97 1.14 14.63
C ALA A 93 6.32 1.48 13.98
N SER A 94 6.65 0.84 12.85
CA SER A 94 7.90 1.08 12.13
C SER A 94 7.82 0.62 10.66
N PRO A 95 8.79 1.01 9.82
CA PRO A 95 8.96 0.44 8.48
C PRO A 95 9.18 -1.09 8.46
N ASP A 96 9.55 -1.70 9.59
CA ASP A 96 9.90 -3.12 9.68
C ASP A 96 8.73 -4.03 10.10
N GLU A 97 7.54 -3.47 10.32
CA GLU A 97 6.36 -4.22 10.76
C GLU A 97 5.69 -4.99 9.61
N PHE A 98 6.42 -5.90 9.00
CA PHE A 98 5.94 -6.74 7.92
C PHE A 98 5.10 -7.90 8.45
N LYS A 99 3.90 -8.06 7.89
CA LYS A 99 3.11 -9.29 8.07
C LYS A 99 3.72 -10.41 7.23
N LYS A 100 4.44 -11.31 7.90
CA LYS A 100 5.10 -12.48 7.29
C LYS A 100 4.11 -13.55 6.82
N LYS A 101 2.92 -13.63 7.43
CA LYS A 101 1.86 -14.57 7.05
C LYS A 101 0.99 -13.98 5.95
N LYS A 102 0.81 -14.73 4.86
CA LYS A 102 -0.05 -14.41 3.72
C LYS A 102 -1.24 -15.35 3.69
N TRP A 103 -2.38 -14.89 3.17
CA TRP A 103 -3.61 -15.69 3.12
C TRP A 103 -3.43 -17.01 2.35
N PHE A 104 -2.62 -17.00 1.29
CA PHE A 104 -2.33 -18.18 0.47
C PHE A 104 -1.36 -19.18 1.15
N GLN A 105 -0.78 -18.84 2.30
CA GLN A 105 0.02 -19.76 3.10
C GLN A 105 -0.82 -20.57 4.09
N SER A 106 -2.10 -20.20 4.28
CA SER A 106 -3.00 -20.81 5.27
C SER A 106 -3.69 -22.09 4.78
N GLY A 107 -3.44 -22.55 3.55
CA GLY A 107 -3.85 -23.88 3.08
C GLY A 107 -5.36 -24.10 2.81
N THR A 108 -6.24 -23.14 3.03
CA THR A 108 -7.65 -23.25 2.64
C THR A 108 -7.83 -22.79 1.19
N VAL A 109 -7.71 -23.75 0.26
CA VAL A 109 -8.38 -23.64 -1.05
C VAL A 109 -9.89 -23.65 -0.76
N PRO A 110 -10.69 -22.69 -1.27
CA PRO A 110 -12.14 -22.77 -1.18
C PRO A 110 -12.60 -24.10 -1.78
N ALA A 111 -13.40 -24.87 -1.04
CA ALA A 111 -13.91 -26.18 -1.42
C ALA A 111 -14.99 -26.12 -2.53
N GLU A 112 -14.82 -25.26 -3.53
CA GLU A 112 -15.76 -25.10 -4.64
C GLU A 112 -15.01 -25.15 -5.97
N ARG A 113 -14.43 -26.32 -6.27
CA ARG A 113 -14.30 -26.84 -7.63
C ARG A 113 -14.42 -28.35 -7.59
N GLU A 114 -15.58 -28.83 -7.14
CA GLU A 114 -16.03 -30.15 -7.55
C GLU A 114 -16.86 -29.92 -8.81
N GLU A 115 -16.21 -30.04 -9.97
CA GLU A 115 -16.89 -30.19 -11.24
C GLU A 115 -17.78 -31.44 -11.18
N ARG A 116 -19.10 -31.25 -11.25
CA ARG A 116 -20.02 -32.06 -12.04
C ARG A 116 -21.22 -31.24 -12.49
#